data_AF-A0A7W1K867-F1
#
_entry.id   AF-A0A7W1K867-F1
#
_cell.length_a   1.000
_cell.length_b   1.000
_cell.length_c   1.000
_cell.angle_alpha   90.00
_cell.angle_beta   90.00
_cell.angle_gamma   90.00
#
_symmetry.space_group_name_H-M   'P 1'
#
loop_
_entity.id
_entity.type
_entity.pdbx_description
1 polymer ?
#
loop_
_entity_poly.entity_id
_entity_poly.type
_entity_poly.pdbx_seq_one_letter_code
_entity_poly.pdbx_strand_id
1 'polypeptide(L)'
;LDMHAPISGQRALSGPAFATVVPFAPRFGMEIGMTVDAARAGFVLEEIPLDLAHRATRRTLRGFAHRGRQLVDFVAVYLSRR
;
A
#
# COMPACT_ATOMS: atom_id res chain seq x y z
N LEU A 1 -6.82 -2.44 12.49
CA LEU A 1 -6.97 -2.56 11.02
C LEU A 1 -6.40 -3.92 10.65
N ASP A 2 -7.24 -4.82 10.14
CA ASP A 2 -6.80 -6.10 9.60
C ASP A 2 -6.93 -6.02 8.07
N MET A 3 -5.88 -6.38 7.34
CA MET A 3 -5.77 -6.16 5.88
C MET A 3 -5.14 -7.39 5.22
N HIS A 4 -5.79 -7.93 4.20
CA HIS A 4 -5.31 -9.08 3.45
C HIS A 4 -4.39 -8.70 2.28
N ALA A 5 -4.64 -7.57 1.61
CA ALA A 5 -3.89 -7.14 0.44
C ALA A 5 -3.45 -5.66 0.55
N PRO A 6 -2.67 -5.29 1.60
CA PRO A 6 -2.36 -3.89 1.91
C PRO A 6 -1.56 -3.15 0.82
N ILE A 7 -0.86 -3.90 -0.03
CA ILE A 7 -0.05 -3.39 -1.15
C ILE A 7 -0.77 -3.50 -2.50
N SER A 8 -2.07 -3.76 -2.51
CA SER A 8 -2.85 -3.74 -3.74
C SER A 8 -2.96 -2.30 -4.27
N GLY A 9 -2.56 -2.11 -5.52
CA GLY A 9 -2.74 -0.86 -6.25
C GLY A 9 -4.18 -0.64 -6.73
N GLN A 10 -5.03 -1.68 -6.71
CA GLN A 10 -6.45 -1.55 -7.05
C GLN A 10 -7.19 -0.92 -5.88
N ARG A 11 -7.51 0.37 -5.98
CA ARG A 11 -8.14 1.15 -4.91
C ARG A 11 -9.09 2.18 -5.49
N ALA A 12 -10.16 2.45 -4.75
CA ALA A 12 -11.05 3.58 -4.99
C ALA A 12 -11.00 4.51 -3.78
N LEU A 13 -11.11 5.82 -4.02
CA LEU A 13 -11.07 6.84 -2.99
C LEU A 13 -12.23 7.80 -3.19
N SER A 14 -12.83 8.24 -2.08
CA SER A 14 -13.67 9.43 -2.11
C SER A 14 -12.82 10.68 -2.36
N GLY A 15 -13.43 11.76 -2.85
CA GLY A 15 -12.73 13.04 -3.04
C GLY A 15 -12.00 13.52 -1.77
N PRO A 16 -12.64 13.53 -0.58
CA PRO A 16 -11.96 13.89 0.66
C PRO A 16 -10.79 12.97 1.01
N ALA A 17 -10.96 11.65 0.86
CA ALA A 17 -9.87 10.71 1.14
C ALA A 17 -8.69 10.93 0.20
N PHE A 18 -8.95 11.20 -1.08
CA PHE A 18 -7.91 11.55 -2.05
C PHE A 18 -7.12 12.79 -1.62
N ALA A 19 -7.81 13.85 -1.21
CA ALA A 19 -7.17 15.08 -0.73
C ALA A 19 -6.29 14.86 0.52
N THR A 20 -6.63 13.88 1.37
CA THR A 20 -5.85 13.54 2.56
C THR A 20 -4.58 12.74 2.25
N VAL A 21 -4.61 11.86 1.25
CA VAL A 21 -3.49 10.95 0.97
C VAL A 21 -2.46 11.50 -0.01
N VAL A 22 -2.69 12.70 -0.55
CA VAL A 22 -1.72 13.42 -1.37
C VAL A 22 -0.83 14.33 -0.51
N PRO A 23 0.44 14.53 -0.88
CA PRO A 23 1.14 13.91 -2.01
C PRO A 23 1.43 12.42 -1.77
N PHE A 24 1.35 11.62 -2.84
CA PHE A 24 1.65 10.20 -2.75
C PHE A 24 3.11 9.94 -2.37
N ALA A 25 3.32 8.95 -1.50
CA ALA A 25 4.65 8.42 -1.28
C ALA A 25 5.19 7.77 -2.56
N PRO A 26 6.50 7.85 -2.82
CA PRO A 26 7.07 7.30 -4.04
C PRO A 26 7.15 5.77 -3.99
N ARG A 27 7.18 5.14 -5.17
CA ARG A 27 7.45 3.70 -5.36
C ARG A 27 6.44 2.83 -4.60
N PHE A 28 6.91 1.75 -3.98
CA PHE A 28 6.10 0.85 -3.15
C PHE A 28 5.60 1.51 -1.85
N GLY A 29 6.07 2.72 -1.53
CA GLY A 29 5.53 3.47 -0.39
C GLY A 29 4.10 3.97 -0.63
N MET A 30 3.66 4.12 -1.89
CA MET A 30 2.39 4.75 -2.23
C MET A 30 1.19 4.11 -1.51
N GLU A 31 0.97 2.81 -1.71
CA GLU A 31 -0.21 2.09 -1.22
C GLU A 31 -0.26 2.03 0.32
N ILE A 32 0.89 1.78 0.95
CA ILE A 32 1.01 1.74 2.41
C ILE A 32 0.85 3.14 3.00
N GLY A 33 1.48 4.15 2.39
CA GLY A 33 1.36 5.53 2.81
C GLY A 33 -0.09 6.01 2.78
N MET A 34 -0.79 5.78 1.67
CA MET A 34 -2.22 6.09 1.54
C MET A 34 -3.05 5.38 2.62
N THR A 35 -2.76 4.12 2.91
CA THR A 35 -3.47 3.34 3.95
C THR A 35 -3.26 3.94 5.34
N VAL A 36 -2.02 4.30 5.68
CA VAL A 36 -1.66 4.90 6.97
C VAL A 36 -2.31 6.28 7.14
N ASP A 37 -2.21 7.12 6.10
CA ASP A 37 -2.72 8.49 6.12
C ASP A 37 -4.25 8.51 6.24
N ALA A 38 -4.95 7.68 5.43
CA ALA A 38 -6.41 7.54 5.51
C ALA A 38 -6.89 6.96 6.85
N ALA A 39 -6.22 5.92 7.36
CA ALA A 39 -6.59 5.30 8.63
C ALA A 39 -6.45 6.27 9.81
N ARG A 40 -5.39 7.09 9.83
CA ARG A 40 -5.17 8.09 10.87
C ARG A 40 -6.10 9.28 10.78
N ALA A 41 -6.52 9.64 9.57
CA ALA A 41 -7.55 10.65 9.36
C ALA A 41 -8.97 10.14 9.69
N GLY A 42 -9.12 8.87 10.11
CA GLY A 42 -10.40 8.30 10.55
C GLY A 42 -11.33 7.90 9.41
N PHE A 43 -10.82 7.75 8.19
CA PHE A 43 -11.62 7.19 7.10
C PHE A 43 -11.91 5.70 7.34
N VAL A 44 -13.01 5.22 6.76
CA VAL A 44 -13.32 3.79 6.69
C VAL A 44 -12.50 3.17 5.57
N LEU A 45 -11.83 2.05 5.86
CA LEU A 45 -11.10 1.24 4.89
C LEU A 45 -11.79 -0.11 4.79
N GLU A 46 -12.14 -0.51 3.57
CA GLU A 46 -12.81 -1.78 3.29
C GLU A 46 -12.12 -2.48 2.12
N GLU A 47 -11.83 -3.76 2.27
CA GLU A 47 -11.34 -4.61 1.19
C GLU A 47 -12.52 -5.36 0.58
N ILE A 48 -12.79 -5.11 -0.70
CA ILE A 48 -13.83 -5.81 -1.45
C ILE A 48 -13.20 -7.03 -2.13
N PRO A 49 -13.60 -8.27 -1.77
CA PRO A 49 -13.11 -9.46 -2.44
C PRO A 49 -13.49 -9.44 -3.91
N LEU A 50 -12.51 -9.66 -4.77
CA LEU A 50 -12.70 -9.82 -6.21
C LEU A 50 -12.19 -11.19 -6.62
N ASP A 51 -12.79 -11.78 -7.66
CA ASP A 51 -12.28 -13.01 -8.29
C ASP A 51 -11.02 -12.72 -9.11
N LEU A 52 -9.97 -12.28 -8.41
CA LEU A 52 -8.67 -11.92 -8.94
C LEU A 52 -7.60 -12.60 -8.09
N ALA A 53 -6.72 -13.33 -8.75
CA ALA A 53 -5.56 -13.94 -8.12
C ALA A 53 -4.30 -13.18 -8.49
N HIS A 54 -3.42 -12.95 -7.51
CA HIS A 54 -2.11 -12.43 -7.79
C HIS A 54 -1.30 -13.46 -8.61
N ARG A 55 -0.76 -13.06 -9.75
CA ARG A 55 0.18 -13.89 -10.51
C ARG A 55 1.54 -13.87 -9.81
N ALA A 56 1.71 -14.77 -8.84
CA ALA A 56 2.95 -14.87 -8.09
C ALA A 56 4.16 -15.10 -9.01
N THR A 57 5.16 -14.21 -8.92
CA THR A 57 6.47 -14.45 -9.54
C THR A 57 7.20 -15.55 -8.75
N ARG A 58 7.85 -16.48 -9.48
CA ARG A 58 8.58 -17.61 -8.88
C ARG A 58 9.58 -17.14 -7.82
N ARG A 59 9.86 -17.99 -6.83
CA ARG A 59 10.90 -17.79 -5.79
C ARG A 59 12.31 -17.80 -6.41
N THR A 60 12.69 -16.68 -7.01
CA THR A 60 14.01 -16.47 -7.62
C THR A 60 14.81 -15.47 -6.79
N LEU A 61 16.14 -15.47 -6.92
CA LEU A 61 17.01 -14.46 -6.31
C LEU A 61 16.60 -13.04 -6.71
N ARG A 62 16.24 -12.83 -7.99
CA ARG A 62 15.70 -11.56 -8.48
C ARG A 62 14.42 -11.17 -7.76
N GLY A 63 13.49 -12.11 -7.56
CA GLY A 63 12.26 -11.88 -6.79
C GLY A 63 12.52 -11.56 -5.32
N PHE A 64 13.55 -12.15 -4.71
CA PHE A 64 13.97 -11.82 -3.35
C PHE A 64 14.54 -10.39 -3.27
N ALA A 65 15.47 -10.04 -4.16
CA ALA A 65 16.02 -8.68 -4.23
C ALA A 65 14.92 -7.62 -4.48
N HIS A 66 13.94 -7.93 -5.33
CA HIS A 66 12.77 -7.07 -5.55
C HIS A 66 11.99 -6.83 -4.26
N ARG A 67 11.64 -7.90 -3.52
CA ARG A 67 10.94 -7.76 -2.22
C ARG A 67 11.79 -7.03 -1.18
N GLY A 68 13.11 -7.20 -1.19
CA GLY A 68 14.02 -6.41 -0.36
C GLY A 68 13.92 -4.92 -0.63
N ARG A 69 13.84 -4.52 -1.91
CA ARG A 69 13.60 -3.11 -2.29
C ARG A 69 12.24 -2.61 -1.83
N GLN A 70 11.19 -3.43 -1.97
CA GLN A 70 9.85 -3.11 -1.46
C GLN A 70 9.88 -2.83 0.04
N LEU A 71 10.57 -3.68 0.81
CA LEU A 71 10.71 -3.51 2.26
C LEU A 71 11.39 -2.19 2.63
N VAL A 72 12.46 -1.81 1.93
CA VAL A 72 13.15 -0.53 2.16
C VAL A 72 12.19 0.65 1.93
N ASP A 73 11.42 0.62 0.85
CA ASP A 73 10.43 1.67 0.55
C ASP A 73 9.31 1.70 1.61
N PHE A 74 8.87 0.55 2.13
CA PHE A 74 7.89 0.46 3.22
C PHE A 74 8.42 1.03 4.54
N VAL A 75 9.67 0.75 4.89
CA VAL A 75 10.28 1.31 6.10
C VAL A 75 10.42 2.83 5.96
N ALA A 76 10.88 3.30 4.80
CA ALA A 76 11.02 4.73 4.54
C ALA A 76 9.68 5.46 4.66
N VAL A 77 8.60 4.91 4.08
CA VAL A 77 7.27 5.53 4.13
C VAL A 77 6.68 5.54 5.54
N TYR A 78 6.90 4.47 6.30
CA TYR A 78 6.47 4.38 7.70
C TYR A 78 7.16 5.44 8.56
N LEU A 79 8.48 5.56 8.42
CA LEU A 79 9.26 6.54 9.18
C LEU A 79 8.90 7.98 8.81
N SER A 80 8.60 8.26 7.55
CA SER A 80 8.19 9.62 7.10
C SER A 80 6.82 10.04 7.63
N ARG A 81 6.05 9.09 8.18
CA ARG A 81 4.70 9.29 8.70
C ARG A 81 4.64 9.10 10.21
N ARG A 82 5.75 8.80 10.89
CA ARG A 82 5.73 8.64 12.34
C ARG A 82 5.41 9.98 13.03
#